data_AF-A0A7I7R0A9-F1
#
_entry.id   AF-A0A7I7R0A9-F1
#
_cell.length_a   1.000
_cell.length_b   1.000
_cell.length_c   1.000
_cell.angle_alpha   90.00
_cell.angle_beta   90.00
_cell.angle_gamma   90.00
#
_symmetry.space_group_name_H-M   'P 1'
#
loop_
_entity.id
_entity.type
_entity.pdbx_description
1 polymer ?
#
loop_
_entity_poly.entity_id
_entity_poly.type
_entity_poly.pdbx_seq_one_letter_code
_entity_poly.pdbx_strand_id
1 'polypeptide(L)'
;MSRDGFELAEAMWDAAEPCLSARQREATLTALHAGEPHEAIQIIVTALCRSRYPLPSDLHVEFTEWLRRLPGTGLSAWQLELRVTAADVQVASDVSVIDGLYGDATLCYFILDDAGVVDASHGRQADALKGWLETNRPSPSLRTDLQLNGFGYLLNGSSRSPSDGTGTQ
;
A
#
# COMPACT_ATOMS: atom_id res chain seq x y z
N MET A 1 19.74 1.97 16.50
CA MET A 1 18.85 0.95 17.07
C MET A 1 17.48 1.22 16.49
N SER A 2 16.81 0.22 15.93
CA SER A 2 15.50 0.43 15.29
C SER A 2 14.42 0.37 16.35
N ARG A 3 13.58 1.41 16.45
CA ARG A 3 12.42 1.48 17.35
C ARG A 3 11.53 0.25 17.18
N ASP A 4 10.87 -0.17 18.26
CA ASP A 4 9.78 -1.12 18.14
C ASP A 4 8.54 -0.45 17.49
N GLY A 5 7.50 -1.23 17.17
CA GLY A 5 6.33 -0.69 16.47
C GLY A 5 5.61 0.40 17.26
N PHE A 6 5.67 0.36 18.59
CA PHE A 6 4.98 1.32 19.45
C PHE A 6 5.75 2.64 19.53
N GLU A 7 7.05 2.57 19.80
CA GLU A 7 7.93 3.75 19.80
C GLU A 7 7.92 4.48 18.45
N LEU A 8 7.84 3.73 17.35
CA LEU A 8 7.71 4.29 16.01
C LEU A 8 6.36 5.00 15.82
N ALA A 9 5.26 4.38 16.27
CA ALA A 9 3.93 4.95 16.17
C ALA A 9 3.80 6.28 16.93
N GLU A 10 4.39 6.37 18.13
CA GLU A 10 4.45 7.62 18.92
C GLU A 10 5.28 8.70 18.21
N ALA A 11 6.47 8.36 17.71
CA ALA A 11 7.31 9.31 16.99
C ALA A 11 6.63 9.84 15.70
N MET A 12 5.95 8.95 14.96
CA MET A 12 5.17 9.31 13.78
C MET A 12 3.95 10.16 14.12
N TRP A 13 3.30 9.90 15.25
CA TRP A 13 2.20 10.72 15.75
C TRP A 13 2.64 12.16 15.99
N ASP A 14 3.72 12.37 16.74
CA ASP A 14 4.23 13.72 17.05
C ASP A 14 4.60 14.49 15.78
N ALA A 15 5.20 13.81 14.80
CA ALA A 15 5.56 14.42 13.53
C ALA A 15 4.36 14.75 12.64
N ALA A 16 3.32 13.89 12.65
CA ALA A 16 2.16 14.01 11.78
C ALA A 16 0.99 14.78 12.40
N GLU A 17 0.98 15.03 13.72
CA GLU A 17 -0.09 15.73 14.44
C GLU A 17 -0.65 16.96 13.70
N PRO A 18 0.18 17.83 13.08
CA PRO A 18 -0.32 19.01 12.38
C PRO A 18 -1.23 18.70 11.19
N CYS A 19 -1.03 17.55 10.53
CA CYS A 19 -1.81 17.16 9.36
C CYS A 19 -3.02 16.26 9.69
N LEU A 20 -3.20 15.86 10.95
CA LEU A 20 -4.33 15.04 11.37
C LEU A 20 -5.60 15.89 11.53
N SER A 21 -6.76 15.33 11.19
CA SER A 21 -8.05 15.87 11.62
C SER A 21 -8.33 15.50 13.08
N ALA A 22 -9.26 16.20 13.75
CA ALA A 22 -9.63 15.87 15.13
C ALA A 22 -10.07 14.40 15.31
N ARG A 23 -10.80 13.85 14.33
CA ARG A 23 -11.21 12.44 14.32
C ARG A 23 -10.03 11.48 14.15
N GLN A 24 -9.08 11.81 13.28
CA GLN A 24 -7.87 10.99 13.13
C GLN A 24 -7.03 11.06 14.40
N ARG A 25 -6.94 12.23 15.04
CA ARG A 25 -6.26 12.40 16.32
C ARG A 25 -6.80 11.46 17.40
N GLU A 26 -8.11 11.50 17.60
CA GLU A 26 -8.80 10.65 18.58
C GLU A 26 -8.62 9.16 18.26
N ALA A 27 -8.75 8.77 16.99
CA ALA A 27 -8.59 7.37 16.58
C ALA A 27 -7.16 6.85 16.79
N THR A 28 -6.14 7.63 16.44
CA THR A 28 -4.74 7.23 16.65
C THR A 28 -4.41 7.11 18.14
N LEU A 29 -4.84 8.06 18.98
CA LEU A 29 -4.63 7.96 20.43
C LEU A 29 -5.37 6.76 21.04
N THR A 30 -6.57 6.45 20.53
CA THR A 30 -7.32 5.25 20.97
C THR A 30 -6.55 3.97 20.63
N ALA A 31 -6.01 3.87 19.42
CA ALA A 31 -5.20 2.72 19.00
C ALA A 31 -3.91 2.59 19.83
N LEU A 32 -3.21 3.70 20.09
CA LEU A 32 -2.02 3.71 20.96
C LEU A 32 -2.38 3.25 22.38
N HIS A 33 -3.45 3.76 22.99
CA HIS A 33 -3.89 3.33 24.33
C HIS A 33 -4.34 1.86 24.38
N ALA A 34 -4.87 1.33 23.27
CA ALA A 34 -5.25 -0.07 23.15
C ALA A 34 -4.05 -1.01 22.95
N GLY A 35 -2.84 -0.48 22.73
CA GLY A 35 -1.66 -1.28 22.42
C GLY A 35 -1.63 -1.79 20.97
N GLU A 36 -2.31 -1.08 20.05
CA GLU A 36 -2.44 -1.42 18.63
C GLU A 36 -1.62 -0.44 17.75
N PRO A 37 -0.27 -0.50 17.79
CA PRO A 37 0.57 0.47 17.09
C PRO A 37 0.43 0.40 15.57
N HIS A 38 0.07 -0.76 15.01
CA HIS A 38 -0.12 -0.93 13.57
C HIS A 38 -1.32 -0.13 13.07
N GLU A 39 -2.42 -0.10 13.84
CA GLU A 39 -3.62 0.69 13.50
C GLU A 39 -3.32 2.19 13.62
N ALA A 40 -2.57 2.59 14.65
CA ALA A 40 -2.08 3.96 14.79
C ALA A 40 -1.25 4.40 13.59
N ILE A 41 -0.25 3.60 13.19
CA ILE A 41 0.61 3.85 12.02
C ILE A 41 -0.21 3.94 10.73
N GLN A 42 -1.19 3.06 10.52
CA GLN A 42 -2.02 3.09 9.32
C GLN A 42 -2.83 4.39 9.20
N ILE A 43 -3.40 4.88 10.32
CA ILE A 43 -4.12 6.16 10.35
C ILE A 43 -3.19 7.32 10.01
N ILE A 44 -2.00 7.33 10.61
CA ILE A 44 -0.98 8.38 10.41
C ILE A 44 -0.52 8.41 8.96
N VAL A 45 -0.10 7.27 8.41
CA VAL A 45 0.40 7.13 7.02
C VAL A 45 -0.68 7.56 6.02
N THR A 46 -1.93 7.15 6.25
CA THR A 46 -3.06 7.58 5.40
C THR A 46 -3.23 9.10 5.41
N ALA A 47 -3.07 9.73 6.58
CA ALA A 47 -3.19 11.18 6.70
C ALA A 47 -2.04 11.92 6.02
N LEU A 48 -0.80 11.44 6.20
CA LEU A 48 0.40 11.98 5.55
C LEU A 48 0.26 11.96 4.03
N CYS A 49 -0.16 10.83 3.44
CA CYS A 49 -0.31 10.70 1.99
C CYS A 49 -1.42 11.58 1.43
N ARG A 50 -2.57 11.64 2.12
CA ARG A 50 -3.70 12.49 1.68
C ARG A 50 -3.40 13.98 1.77
N SER A 51 -2.69 14.39 2.80
CA SER A 51 -2.33 15.79 3.02
C SER A 51 -1.05 16.19 2.29
N ARG A 52 -0.29 15.23 1.76
CA ARG A 52 1.08 15.41 1.25
C ARG A 52 1.98 16.08 2.29
N TYR A 53 1.72 15.81 3.57
CA TYR A 53 2.54 16.34 4.65
C TYR A 53 3.79 15.48 4.79
N PRO A 54 5.00 16.07 4.73
CA PRO A 54 6.23 15.31 4.74
C PRO A 54 6.60 14.82 6.14
N LEU A 55 7.17 13.62 6.22
CA LEU A 55 7.87 13.16 7.42
C LEU A 55 9.30 13.71 7.49
N PRO A 56 9.83 13.95 8.70
CA PRO A 56 11.27 14.11 8.92
C PRO A 56 12.06 12.92 8.34
N SER A 57 13.22 13.19 7.75
CA SER A 57 13.99 12.21 6.98
C SER A 57 14.52 11.05 7.84
N ASP A 58 14.95 11.33 9.06
CA ASP A 58 15.34 10.35 10.06
C ASP A 58 14.19 9.40 10.39
N LEU A 59 13.01 9.96 10.64
CA LEU A 59 11.81 9.19 10.97
C LEU A 59 11.28 8.39 9.78
N HIS A 60 11.41 8.92 8.56
CA HIS A 60 11.07 8.20 7.33
C HIS A 60 11.98 6.98 7.11
N VAL A 61 13.29 7.12 7.36
CA VAL A 61 14.23 5.98 7.30
C VAL A 61 13.83 4.92 8.33
N GLU A 62 13.56 5.31 9.57
CA GLU A 62 13.14 4.36 10.60
C GLU A 62 11.82 3.65 10.26
N PHE A 63 10.84 4.39 9.74
CA PHE A 63 9.58 3.83 9.26
C PHE A 63 9.79 2.81 8.13
N THR A 64 10.65 3.14 7.17
CA THR A 64 10.98 2.25 6.05
C THR A 64 11.68 0.98 6.53
N GLU A 65 12.64 1.09 7.45
CA GLU A 65 13.32 -0.08 8.04
C GLU A 65 12.35 -0.95 8.85
N TRP A 66 11.40 -0.33 9.56
CA TRP A 66 10.35 -1.07 10.24
C TRP A 66 9.43 -1.82 9.26
N LEU A 67 9.02 -1.19 8.15
CA LEU A 67 8.22 -1.85 7.11
C LEU A 67 8.93 -3.06 6.49
N ARG A 68 10.25 -2.97 6.27
CA ARG A 68 11.05 -4.07 5.73
C ARG A 68 11.16 -5.26 6.69
N ARG A 69 10.98 -5.04 8.00
CA ARG A 69 10.95 -6.12 9.00
C ARG A 69 9.61 -6.87 9.03
N LEU A 70 8.55 -6.33 8.41
CA LEU A 70 7.30 -7.07 8.23
C LEU A 70 7.54 -8.27 7.28
N PRO A 71 6.82 -9.39 7.47
CA PRO A 71 7.00 -10.61 6.67
C PRO A 71 7.01 -10.32 5.16
N GLY A 72 7.89 -10.98 4.40
CA GLY A 72 7.94 -10.83 2.94
C GLY A 72 6.79 -11.55 2.22
N THR A 73 6.30 -12.64 2.81
CA THR A 73 5.28 -13.54 2.26
C THR A 73 4.17 -13.81 3.27
N GLY A 74 2.95 -14.12 2.82
CA GLY A 74 1.79 -14.36 3.69
C GLY A 74 1.23 -13.08 4.32
N LEU A 75 1.33 -11.97 3.59
CA LEU A 75 0.90 -10.66 4.07
C LEU A 75 -0.62 -10.59 4.23
N SER A 76 -1.07 -10.03 5.36
CA SER A 76 -2.47 -9.67 5.55
C SER A 76 -2.85 -8.48 4.66
N ALA A 77 -4.15 -8.32 4.41
CA ALA A 77 -4.66 -7.17 3.67
C ALA A 77 -4.20 -5.82 4.27
N TRP A 78 -4.18 -5.68 5.60
CA TRP A 78 -3.75 -4.44 6.26
C TRP A 78 -2.26 -4.15 6.05
N GLN A 79 -1.40 -5.17 6.00
CA GLN A 79 0.05 -4.98 5.76
C GLN A 79 0.30 -4.51 4.33
N LEU A 80 -0.48 -5.01 3.37
CA LEU A 80 -0.44 -4.55 1.99
C LEU A 80 -0.99 -3.13 1.85
N GLU A 81 -2.09 -2.79 2.53
CA GLU A 81 -2.59 -1.41 2.63
C GLU A 81 -1.50 -0.47 3.15
N LEU A 82 -0.83 -0.85 4.22
CA LEU A 82 0.19 -0.04 4.83
C LEU A 82 1.38 0.15 3.89
N ARG A 83 1.87 -0.89 3.21
CA ARG A 83 2.98 -0.79 2.25
C ARG A 83 2.65 0.12 1.06
N VAL A 84 1.44 0.00 0.51
CA VAL A 84 0.99 0.86 -0.60
C VAL A 84 0.92 2.30 -0.15
N THR A 85 0.24 2.55 0.97
CA THR A 85 0.08 3.92 1.46
C THR A 85 1.43 4.51 1.86
N ALA A 86 2.35 3.70 2.39
CA ALA A 86 3.70 4.13 2.73
C ALA A 86 4.53 4.60 1.52
N ALA A 87 4.31 4.04 0.33
CA ALA A 87 5.05 4.42 -0.88
C ALA A 87 4.80 5.89 -1.30
N ASP A 88 3.66 6.45 -0.90
CA ASP A 88 3.27 7.83 -1.20
C ASP A 88 3.66 8.84 -0.10
N VAL A 89 4.30 8.39 0.98
CA VAL A 89 4.73 9.28 2.08
C VAL A 89 5.88 10.16 1.60
N GLN A 90 5.71 11.47 1.72
CA GLN A 90 6.75 12.42 1.33
C GLN A 90 7.81 12.55 2.41
N VAL A 91 9.04 12.77 1.98
CA VAL A 91 10.17 13.10 2.86
C VAL A 91 10.39 14.60 2.83
N ALA A 92 10.61 15.21 3.98
CA ALA A 92 11.08 16.60 4.06
C ALA A 92 12.43 16.68 3.35
N SER A 93 12.49 17.43 2.24
CA SER A 93 13.62 17.41 1.34
C SER A 93 14.82 18.14 1.91
N ASP A 94 15.94 17.43 2.04
CA ASP A 94 17.26 17.99 1.72
C ASP A 94 17.84 17.22 0.50
N VAL A 95 17.93 17.96 -0.61
CA VAL A 95 18.71 17.78 -1.86
C VAL A 95 19.03 16.36 -2.39
N SER A 96 18.34 16.04 -3.49
CA SER A 96 18.86 15.57 -4.80
C SER A 96 18.61 14.14 -5.31
N VAL A 97 18.29 14.18 -6.61
CA VAL A 97 18.36 13.19 -7.70
C VAL A 97 17.22 12.17 -7.83
N ILE A 98 16.38 12.52 -8.80
CA ILE A 98 15.39 11.74 -9.55
C ILE A 98 16.11 10.67 -10.39
N ASP A 99 15.53 9.49 -10.57
CA ASP A 99 15.63 8.84 -11.88
C ASP A 99 14.31 8.16 -12.28
N GLY A 100 13.92 8.38 -13.53
CA GLY A 100 12.63 8.01 -14.11
C GLY A 100 12.53 6.52 -14.46
N LEU A 101 12.35 5.68 -13.45
CA LEU A 101 11.92 4.29 -13.57
C LEU A 101 10.66 4.09 -12.72
N TYR A 102 9.79 3.16 -13.12
CA TYR A 102 8.58 2.80 -12.38
C TYR A 102 8.88 2.68 -10.88
N GLY A 103 8.04 3.30 -10.03
CA GLY A 103 8.22 3.26 -8.58
C GLY A 103 8.32 1.83 -8.06
N ASP A 104 9.38 1.55 -7.32
CA ASP A 104 10.00 0.25 -7.04
C ASP A 104 9.19 -0.72 -6.13
N ALA A 105 7.86 -0.55 -6.03
CA ALA A 105 7.04 -1.24 -5.03
C ALA A 105 5.52 -1.07 -5.30
N THR A 106 5.02 -1.45 -6.47
CA THR A 106 3.56 -1.41 -6.71
C THR A 106 2.86 -2.57 -6.00
N LEU A 107 1.61 -2.35 -5.57
CA LEU A 107 0.78 -3.39 -4.95
C LEU A 107 0.73 -4.69 -5.75
N CYS A 108 0.63 -4.59 -7.08
CA CYS A 108 0.62 -5.74 -7.97
C CYS A 108 1.94 -6.49 -7.93
N TYR A 109 3.09 -5.81 -7.87
CA TYR A 109 4.37 -6.47 -7.72
C TYR A 109 4.40 -7.30 -6.43
N PHE A 110 3.96 -6.75 -5.31
CA PHE A 110 3.92 -7.50 -4.04
C PHE A 110 2.97 -8.70 -4.07
N ILE A 111 1.81 -8.59 -4.72
CA ILE A 111 0.88 -9.71 -4.85
C ILE A 111 1.46 -10.81 -5.75
N LEU A 112 2.13 -10.43 -6.84
CA LEU A 112 2.77 -11.38 -7.75
C LEU A 112 4.01 -12.03 -7.15
N ASP A 113 4.76 -11.30 -6.32
CA ASP A 113 5.94 -11.78 -5.58
C ASP A 113 5.53 -12.77 -4.48
N ASP A 114 4.50 -12.45 -3.71
CA ASP A 114 3.94 -13.37 -2.71
C ASP A 114 3.44 -14.68 -3.34
N ALA A 115 2.86 -14.60 -4.54
CA ALA A 115 2.43 -15.76 -5.31
C ALA A 115 3.57 -16.45 -6.09
N GLY A 116 4.79 -15.92 -6.08
CA GLY A 116 5.95 -16.49 -6.79
C GLY A 116 5.82 -16.47 -8.31
N VAL A 117 5.05 -15.52 -8.86
CA VAL A 117 4.69 -15.45 -10.29
C VAL A 117 5.09 -14.12 -10.96
N VAL A 118 6.00 -13.35 -10.35
CA VAL A 118 6.51 -12.07 -10.89
C VAL A 118 6.97 -12.21 -12.34
N ASP A 119 7.69 -13.29 -12.68
CA ASP A 119 8.21 -13.54 -14.03
C ASP A 119 7.35 -14.53 -14.85
N ALA A 120 6.16 -14.89 -14.37
CA ALA A 120 5.29 -15.84 -15.04
C ALA A 120 4.57 -15.22 -16.26
N SER A 121 3.90 -16.06 -17.06
CA SER A 121 3.07 -15.57 -18.16
C SER A 121 1.91 -14.70 -17.65
N HIS A 122 1.50 -13.71 -18.46
CA HIS A 122 0.42 -12.78 -18.08
C HIS A 122 -0.88 -13.47 -17.62
N GLY A 123 -1.22 -14.64 -18.19
CA GLY A 123 -2.38 -15.42 -17.75
C GLY A 123 -2.25 -15.90 -16.31
N ARG A 124 -1.07 -16.40 -15.91
CA ARG A 124 -0.81 -16.84 -14.53
C ARG A 124 -0.77 -15.68 -13.54
N GLN A 125 -0.23 -14.55 -13.95
CA GLN A 125 -0.25 -13.33 -13.14
C GLN A 125 -1.69 -12.82 -12.92
N ALA A 126 -2.52 -12.84 -13.96
CA ALA A 126 -3.93 -12.47 -13.86
C ALA A 126 -4.72 -13.41 -12.94
N ASP A 127 -4.50 -14.73 -13.03
CA ASP A 127 -5.17 -15.72 -12.18
C ASP A 127 -4.74 -15.56 -10.71
N ALA A 128 -3.45 -15.30 -10.44
CA ALA A 128 -2.96 -15.04 -9.10
C ALA A 128 -3.58 -13.76 -8.50
N LEU A 129 -3.65 -12.67 -9.27
CA LEU A 129 -4.30 -11.43 -8.84
C LEU A 129 -5.80 -11.63 -8.58
N LYS A 130 -6.52 -12.37 -9.43
CA LYS A 130 -7.95 -12.69 -9.22
C LYS A 130 -8.16 -13.53 -7.96
N GLY A 131 -7.38 -14.60 -7.77
CA GLY A 131 -7.46 -15.45 -6.58
C GLY A 131 -7.16 -14.67 -5.29
N TRP A 132 -6.17 -13.78 -5.35
CA TRP A 132 -5.85 -12.89 -4.23
C TRP A 132 -6.99 -11.91 -3.93
N LEU A 133 -7.62 -11.31 -4.95
CA LEU A 133 -8.75 -10.39 -4.79
C LEU A 133 -10.00 -11.08 -4.20
N GLU A 134 -10.30 -12.29 -4.66
CA GLU A 134 -11.45 -13.08 -4.17
C GLU A 134 -11.29 -13.47 -2.71
N THR A 135 -10.07 -13.84 -2.32
CA THR A 135 -9.73 -14.30 -0.97
C THR A 135 -9.65 -13.15 0.02
N ASN A 136 -8.99 -12.05 -0.34
CA ASN A 136 -8.67 -10.96 0.59
C ASN A 136 -9.70 -9.83 0.60
N ARG A 137 -10.56 -9.74 -0.43
CA ARG A 137 -11.61 -8.71 -0.58
C ARG A 137 -11.14 -7.31 -0.15
N PRO A 138 -10.04 -6.79 -0.71
CA PRO A 138 -9.39 -5.58 -0.26
C PRO A 138 -10.30 -4.35 -0.32
N SER A 139 -9.96 -3.29 0.42
CA SER A 139 -10.74 -2.05 0.46
C SER A 139 -10.89 -1.39 -0.93
N PRO A 140 -11.90 -0.53 -1.13
CA PRO A 140 -12.06 0.20 -2.40
C PRO A 140 -10.82 0.99 -2.83
N SER A 141 -10.08 1.56 -1.88
CA SER A 141 -8.86 2.31 -2.15
C SER A 141 -7.74 1.44 -2.75
N LEU A 142 -7.50 0.26 -2.18
CA LEU A 142 -6.57 -0.72 -2.77
C LEU A 142 -7.00 -1.16 -4.18
N ARG A 143 -8.30 -1.37 -4.40
CA ARG A 143 -8.80 -1.75 -5.72
C ARG A 143 -8.59 -0.67 -6.76
N THR A 144 -8.73 0.60 -6.37
CA THR A 144 -8.45 1.75 -7.25
C THR A 144 -6.95 1.84 -7.57
N ASP A 145 -6.07 1.61 -6.60
CA ASP A 145 -4.62 1.58 -6.81
C ASP A 145 -4.20 0.52 -7.84
N LEU A 146 -4.72 -0.71 -7.70
CA LEU A 146 -4.51 -1.82 -8.66
C LEU A 146 -4.91 -1.43 -10.11
N GLN A 147 -5.96 -0.63 -10.26
CA GLN A 147 -6.45 -0.18 -11.57
C GLN A 147 -5.57 0.93 -12.16
N LEU A 148 -5.10 1.86 -11.33
CA LEU A 148 -4.37 3.05 -11.76
C LEU A 148 -2.89 2.77 -12.06
N ASN A 149 -2.24 1.88 -11.32
CA ASN A 149 -0.81 1.58 -11.45
C ASN A 149 -0.49 0.60 -12.61
N GLY A 150 -1.29 0.61 -13.66
CA GLY A 150 -0.96 -0.05 -14.93
C GLY A 150 -1.36 -1.52 -15.04
N PHE A 151 -1.98 -2.14 -14.03
CA PHE A 151 -2.38 -3.55 -14.06
C PHE A 151 -3.87 -3.80 -14.32
N GLY A 152 -4.64 -2.74 -14.62
CA GLY A 152 -6.04 -2.87 -15.01
C GLY A 152 -6.27 -3.79 -16.22
N TYR A 153 -5.27 -3.99 -17.08
CA TYR A 153 -5.35 -4.94 -18.21
C TYR A 153 -5.44 -6.41 -17.78
N LEU A 154 -4.86 -6.79 -16.63
CA LEU A 154 -4.95 -8.14 -16.07
C LEU A 154 -6.35 -8.42 -15.49
N LEU A 155 -7.05 -7.36 -15.05
CA LEU A 155 -8.40 -7.42 -14.49
C LEU A 155 -9.49 -7.32 -15.56
N ASN A 156 -9.23 -6.61 -16.67
CA ASN A 156 -10.18 -6.36 -17.76
C ASN A 156 -10.28 -7.50 -18.81
N GLY A 157 -9.60 -8.64 -18.59
CA GLY A 157 -9.68 -9.82 -19.47
C GLY A 157 -11.05 -10.51 -19.54
N SER A 158 -12.10 -9.95 -18.92
CA SER A 158 -13.47 -10.47 -18.97
C SER A 158 -14.47 -9.55 -19.68
N SER A 159 -14.04 -8.47 -20.33
CA SER A 159 -14.93 -7.62 -21.13
C SER A 159 -14.58 -7.63 -22.61
N ARG A 160 -14.77 -8.79 -23.28
CA ARG A 160 -15.38 -8.94 -24.62
C ARG A 160 -15.26 -10.39 -25.11
N SER A 161 -16.39 -11.10 -25.19
CA SER A 161 -16.61 -12.02 -26.31
C SER A 161 -16.95 -11.17 -27.53
N PRO A 162 -16.21 -11.24 -28.65
CA PRO A 162 -16.70 -10.78 -29.93
C PRO A 162 -17.27 -11.98 -30.70
N SER A 163 -18.51 -11.80 -31.20
CA SER A 163 -19.24 -12.63 -32.19
C SER A 163 -20.35 -13.53 -31.61
N ASP A 164 -21.49 -12.92 -31.26
CA ASP A 164 -22.75 -13.52 -31.69
C ASP A 164 -22.95 -13.09 -33.14
N GLY A 165 -22.61 -14.02 -34.04
CA GLY A 165 -22.84 -13.88 -35.46
C GLY A 165 -24.33 -13.70 -35.72
N THR A 166 -24.66 -12.59 -36.35
CA THR A 166 -25.93 -12.36 -37.04
C THR A 166 -26.13 -13.51 -38.04
N GLY A 167 -27.30 -14.13 -38.01
CA GLY A 167 -27.51 -15.45 -38.58
C GLY A 167 -27.48 -15.57 -40.10
N THR A 168 -27.46 -16.82 -40.54
CA THR A 168 -28.12 -17.34 -41.75
C THR A 168 -28.28 -18.86 -41.59
N GLN A 169 -29.50 -19.34 -41.34
CA GLN A 169 -30.34 -20.00 -42.36
C GLN A 169 -31.73 -20.27 -41.79
#